data_AF-A0A2T7TMD4-F1
#
_entry.id   AF-A0A2T7TMD4-F1
#
_cell.length_a   1.000
_cell.length_b   1.000
_cell.length_c   1.000
_cell.angle_alpha   90.00
_cell.angle_beta   90.00
_cell.angle_gamma   90.00
#
_symmetry.space_group_name_H-M   'P 1'
#
loop_
_entity.id
_entity.type
_entity.pdbx_description
1 polymer ?
#
loop_
_entity_poly.entity_id
_entity_poly.type
_entity_poly.pdbx_seq_one_letter_code
_entity_poly.pdbx_strand_id
1 'polypeptide(L)'
;MSGCAQEGCDDDASVDGPAGGTRDSAGPRQTIVAFPNGPLLVRGDFDIVDPDGNQLRRSRKTVALCRCGASTLKPYCDGSHKMINFRTEPEN
;
A
#
# COMPACT_ATOMS: atom_id res chain seq x y z
N MET A 1 33.96 -39.51 -29.26
CA MET A 1 32.64 -39.19 -29.85
C MET A 1 31.63 -39.19 -28.73
N SER A 2 30.81 -38.14 -28.67
CA SER A 2 29.67 -37.91 -27.76
C SER A 2 30.01 -37.81 -26.26
N GLY A 3 29.73 -36.72 -25.51
CA GLY A 3 28.75 -35.66 -25.68
C GLY A 3 27.54 -35.92 -24.77
N CYS A 4 27.43 -35.15 -23.66
CA CYS A 4 26.20 -34.77 -22.94
C CYS A 4 26.61 -33.82 -21.80
N ALA A 5 26.34 -32.52 -21.96
CA ALA A 5 25.31 -31.74 -21.24
C ALA A 5 25.93 -31.05 -20.00
N GLN A 6 26.04 -29.71 -19.91
CA GLN A 6 24.94 -28.78 -19.57
C GLN A 6 24.20 -29.37 -18.35
N GLU A 7 24.10 -28.78 -17.16
CA GLU A 7 23.51 -27.51 -16.76
C GLU A 7 23.82 -27.41 -15.24
N GLY A 8 24.23 -26.28 -14.68
CA GLY A 8 23.26 -25.31 -14.19
C GLY A 8 23.93 -24.41 -13.14
N CYS A 9 23.65 -23.13 -13.32
CA CYS A 9 24.03 -21.98 -12.54
C CYS A 9 23.35 -21.96 -11.16
N ASP A 10 24.15 -21.62 -10.15
CA ASP A 10 23.84 -20.68 -9.07
C ASP A 10 22.35 -20.51 -8.68
N ASP A 11 21.90 -21.24 -7.65
CA ASP A 11 20.66 -20.92 -6.94
C ASP A 11 20.91 -19.78 -5.95
N ASP A 12 20.64 -18.58 -6.47
CA ASP A 12 20.70 -17.25 -5.89
C ASP A 12 19.74 -17.05 -4.70
N ALA A 13 20.33 -16.51 -3.64
CA ALA A 13 19.80 -15.53 -2.67
C ALA A 13 18.34 -15.60 -2.15
N SER A 14 18.27 -15.76 -0.83
CA SER A 14 17.36 -15.12 0.14
C SER A 14 16.28 -14.14 -0.35
N VAL A 15 15.06 -14.36 0.14
CA VAL A 15 14.18 -13.25 0.58
C VAL A 15 13.67 -13.55 1.99
N ASP A 16 14.38 -12.99 2.97
CA ASP A 16 13.80 -12.68 4.27
C ASP A 16 12.67 -11.66 4.05
N GLY A 17 11.42 -12.10 4.24
CA GLY A 17 10.26 -11.21 4.19
C GLY A 17 10.40 -10.08 5.20
N PRO A 18 9.96 -8.84 4.87
CA PRO A 18 10.21 -7.70 5.75
C PRO A 18 9.42 -7.88 7.04
N ALA A 19 10.15 -8.09 8.13
CA ALA A 19 9.64 -7.97 9.48
C ALA A 19 8.99 -6.58 9.63
N GLY A 20 7.67 -6.56 9.85
CA GLY A 20 6.93 -5.35 10.16
C GLY A 20 7.54 -4.66 11.38
N GLY A 21 8.24 -3.55 11.13
CA GLY A 21 9.10 -2.89 12.11
C GLY A 21 8.36 -2.46 13.38
N THR A 22 8.91 -2.85 14.52
CA THR A 22 8.52 -2.36 15.85
C THR A 22 8.94 -0.90 15.99
N ARG A 23 8.00 0.04 15.87
CA ARG A 23 8.20 1.44 16.26
C ARG A 23 7.47 1.70 17.57
N ASP A 24 8.19 1.50 18.65
CA ASP A 24 7.79 1.97 19.97
C ASP A 24 8.28 3.42 20.12
N SER A 25 7.35 4.38 20.17
CA SER A 25 7.63 5.76 20.53
C SER A 25 6.34 6.42 21.02
N ALA A 26 6.42 6.95 22.24
CA ALA A 26 5.33 7.44 23.08
C ALA A 26 4.74 8.79 22.61
N GLY A 27 4.04 8.77 21.48
CA GLY A 27 3.08 9.79 21.05
C GLY A 27 1.80 9.13 20.51
N PRO A 28 0.71 9.87 20.22
CA PRO A 28 -0.44 9.28 19.54
C PRO A 28 0.01 8.73 18.19
N ARG A 29 0.03 7.39 18.04
CA ARG A 29 0.54 6.73 16.85
C ARG A 29 -0.25 7.18 15.61
N GLN A 30 0.44 7.80 14.64
CA GLN A 30 -0.11 7.92 13.30
C GLN A 30 -0.15 6.52 12.68
N THR A 31 -1.33 6.08 12.26
CA THR A 31 -1.50 4.74 11.70
C THR A 31 -2.00 4.82 10.28
N ILE A 32 -1.41 4.00 9.40
CA ILE A 32 -1.92 3.74 8.06
C ILE A 32 -2.36 2.27 8.04
N VAL A 33 -3.64 2.03 7.78
CA VAL A 33 -4.20 0.68 7.70
C VAL A 33 -4.67 0.43 6.27
N ALA A 34 -4.10 -0.58 5.61
CA ALA A 34 -4.59 -1.03 4.31
C ALA A 34 -5.81 -1.93 4.52
N PHE A 35 -7.02 -1.40 4.30
CA PHE A 35 -8.23 -2.21 4.42
C PHE A 35 -8.30 -3.23 3.28
N PRO A 36 -8.61 -4.52 3.55
CA PRO A 36 -8.76 -5.54 2.51
C PRO A 36 -9.70 -5.06 1.41
N ASN A 37 -9.28 -5.19 0.15
CA ASN A 37 -10.09 -4.80 -1.03
C ASN A 37 -10.57 -3.33 -1.00
N GLY A 38 -9.89 -2.48 -0.22
CA GLY A 38 -10.37 -1.16 0.14
C GLY A 38 -9.28 -0.10 0.25
N PRO A 39 -9.62 1.07 0.82
CA PRO A 39 -8.75 2.24 0.88
C PRO A 39 -7.62 2.09 1.91
N LEU A 40 -6.69 3.04 1.88
CA LEU A 40 -5.75 3.26 2.97
C LEU A 40 -6.41 4.17 4.01
N LEU A 41 -6.64 3.65 5.21
CA LEU A 41 -7.18 4.42 6.32
C LEU A 41 -6.05 5.05 7.12
N VAL A 42 -5.89 6.36 7.00
CA VAL A 42 -4.85 7.14 7.69
C VAL A 42 -5.47 7.85 8.89
N ARG A 43 -4.88 7.67 10.07
CA ARG A 43 -5.33 8.27 11.34
C ARG A 43 -4.19 9.05 11.99
N GLY A 44 -4.55 10.13 12.66
CA GLY A 44 -3.62 10.97 13.42
C GLY A 44 -3.40 12.34 12.78
N ASP A 45 -2.39 13.03 13.30
CA ASP A 45 -1.93 14.32 12.81
C ASP A 45 -0.98 14.11 11.62
N PHE A 46 -1.40 14.57 10.44
CA PHE A 46 -0.65 14.43 9.19
C PHE A 46 -1.20 15.40 8.14
N ASP A 47 -0.31 15.82 7.26
CA ASP A 47 -0.62 16.62 6.08
C ASP A 47 -0.77 15.71 4.85
N ILE A 48 -1.61 16.16 3.90
CA ILE A 48 -1.69 15.59 2.56
C ILE A 48 -1.29 16.73 1.62
N VAL A 49 -0.24 16.51 0.83
CA VAL A 49 0.28 17.50 -0.13
C VAL A 49 0.26 16.94 -1.55
N ASP A 50 0.14 17.81 -2.54
CA ASP A 50 0.36 17.47 -3.94
C ASP A 50 1.88 17.52 -4.26
N PRO A 51 2.30 17.13 -5.48
CA PRO A 51 3.71 17.20 -5.88
C PRO A 51 4.31 18.61 -5.87
N ASP A 52 3.48 19.65 -5.96
CA ASP A 52 3.89 21.06 -5.91
C ASP A 52 4.01 21.57 -4.46
N GLY A 53 3.62 20.76 -3.47
CA GLY A 53 3.66 21.07 -2.04
C GLY A 53 2.41 21.76 -1.52
N ASN A 54 1.35 21.92 -2.31
CA ASN A 54 0.11 22.52 -1.83
C ASN A 54 -0.65 21.55 -0.93
N GLN A 55 -1.18 22.04 0.19
CA GLN A 55 -1.99 21.22 1.08
C GLN A 55 -3.35 20.91 0.48
N LEU A 56 -3.68 19.62 0.44
CA LEU A 56 -5.02 19.16 0.09
C LEU A 56 -5.97 19.28 1.29
N ARG A 57 -7.23 19.62 0.98
CA ARG A 57 -8.29 19.81 1.96
C ARG A 57 -8.59 18.53 2.74
N ARG A 58 -8.34 18.54 4.05
CA ARG A 58 -8.74 17.49 4.99
C ARG A 58 -9.66 18.05 6.07
N SER A 59 -10.82 17.42 6.27
CA SER A 59 -11.81 17.88 7.27
C SER A 59 -11.80 17.11 8.59
N ARG A 60 -11.07 15.98 8.67
CA ARG A 60 -11.15 15.05 9.82
C ARG A 60 -9.81 14.43 10.16
N LYS A 61 -9.60 14.07 11.43
CA LYS A 61 -8.44 13.31 11.95
C LYS A 61 -8.29 11.87 11.42
N THR A 62 -9.21 11.42 10.58
CA THR A 62 -9.15 10.16 9.86
C THR A 62 -9.54 10.38 8.40
N VAL A 63 -8.75 9.87 7.47
CA VAL A 63 -8.97 9.99 6.03
C VAL A 63 -8.87 8.62 5.39
N ALA A 64 -9.73 8.35 4.41
CA ALA A 64 -9.62 7.20 3.52
C ALA A 64 -9.03 7.66 2.18
N LEU A 65 -7.83 7.18 1.86
CA LEU A 65 -7.16 7.44 0.58
C LEU A 65 -7.47 6.34 -0.43
N CYS A 66 -7.66 6.74 -1.68
CA CYS A 66 -7.91 5.84 -2.78
C CYS A 66 -6.68 4.93 -3.00
N ARG A 67 -6.94 3.62 -3.02
CA ARG A 67 -5.95 2.60 -3.40
C ARG A 67 -6.30 1.89 -4.71
N CYS A 68 -7.57 1.93 -5.10
CA CYS A 68 -8.09 1.18 -6.25
C CYS A 68 -7.98 1.91 -7.60
N GLY A 69 -7.57 3.18 -7.62
CA GLY A 69 -7.48 4.00 -8.84
C GLY A 69 -8.80 4.52 -9.42
N ALA A 70 -9.94 3.94 -9.05
CA ALA A 70 -11.24 4.26 -9.65
C ALA A 70 -11.96 5.49 -9.07
N SER A 71 -11.50 6.08 -7.96
CA SER A 71 -12.21 7.21 -7.35
C SER A 71 -12.24 8.44 -8.26
N THR A 72 -13.35 9.19 -8.23
CA THR A 72 -13.51 10.50 -8.87
C THR A 72 -13.09 11.66 -7.95
N LEU A 73 -12.90 11.39 -6.66
CA LEU A 73 -12.50 12.36 -5.63
C LEU A 73 -11.03 12.21 -5.20
N LYS A 74 -10.14 11.82 -6.13
CA LYS A 74 -8.73 11.57 -5.82
C LYS A 74 -8.10 12.77 -5.10
N PRO A 75 -7.21 12.51 -4.11
CA PRO A 75 -6.70 11.21 -3.68
C PRO A 75 -7.60 10.47 -2.67
N TYR A 76 -8.81 10.95 -2.41
CA TYR A 76 -9.74 10.37 -1.44
C TYR A 76 -10.49 9.15 -1.99
N CYS A 77 -10.95 8.29 -1.09
CA CYS A 77 -11.84 7.18 -1.44
C CYS A 77 -13.30 7.62 -1.37
N ASP A 78 -14.04 7.40 -2.46
CA ASP A 78 -15.49 7.65 -2.60
C ASP A 78 -16.34 6.36 -2.57
N GLY A 79 -15.72 5.19 -2.40
CA GLY A 79 -16.40 3.90 -2.43
C GLY A 79 -16.33 3.16 -3.76
N SER A 80 -15.74 3.75 -4.81
CA SER A 80 -15.61 3.12 -6.13
C SER A 80 -14.92 1.75 -6.13
N HIS A 81 -14.05 1.48 -5.14
CA HIS A 81 -13.43 0.17 -4.94
C HIS A 81 -14.45 -0.98 -4.82
N LYS A 82 -15.66 -0.72 -4.28
CA LYS A 82 -16.73 -1.71 -4.21
C LYS A 82 -17.35 -1.97 -5.57
N MET A 83 -17.57 -0.91 -6.35
CA MET A 83 -18.20 -0.99 -7.67
C MET A 83 -17.33 -1.74 -8.68
N ILE A 84 -16.02 -1.48 -8.65
CA ILE A 84 -15.07 -2.16 -9.56
C ILE A 84 -14.57 -3.50 -9.02
N ASN A 85 -15.13 -3.97 -7.90
CA ASN A 85 -14.74 -5.22 -7.26
C ASN A 85 -13.22 -5.32 -7.01
N PHE A 86 -12.60 -4.25 -6.53
CA PHE A 86 -11.15 -4.21 -6.28
C PHE A 86 -10.72 -5.39 -5.39
N ARG A 87 -9.61 -6.04 -5.74
CA ARG A 87 -9.03 -7.16 -5.00
C ARG A 87 -7.56 -6.91 -4.72
N THR A 88 -7.12 -7.26 -3.51
CA THR A 88 -5.73 -7.04 -3.08
C THR A 88 -4.98 -8.31 -2.76
N GLU A 89 -5.69 -9.42 -2.61
CA GLU A 89 -5.09 -10.75 -2.61
C GLU A 89 -4.86 -11.18 -4.05
N PRO A 90 -3.75 -11.85 -4.36
CA PRO A 90 -3.57 -12.50 -5.66
C PRO A 90 -4.64 -13.59 -5.85
N GLU A 91 -5.20 -13.69 -7.06
CA GLU A 91 -6.04 -14.83 -7.41
C GLU A 91 -5.15 -16.08 -7.46
N ASN A 92 -5.52 -17.09 -6.69
CA ASN A 92 -4.79 -18.35 -6.56
C ASN A 92 -5.23 -19.34 -7.63
#